data_AF-A0A356SA22-F1
#
_entry.id   AF-A0A356SA22-F1
#
_cell.length_a   1.000
_cell.length_b   1.000
_cell.length_c   1.000
_cell.angle_alpha   90.00
_cell.angle_beta   90.00
_cell.angle_gamma   90.00
#
_symmetry.space_group_name_H-M   'P 1'
#
loop_
_entity.id
_entity.type
_entity.pdbx_description
1 polymer ?
#
loop_
_entity_poly.entity_id
_entity_poly.type
_entity_poly.pdbx_seq_one_letter_code
_entity_poly.pdbx_strand_id
1 'polypeptide(L)'
;MTESRVMRQLFVRARYVLSHLLTSNLSRLKLTASFLLRVPVLVLLLLTTVTPQIAAAAEINISRNQLPVHLGQYLDIYEDPERSLTIDDILAQDIPWQRSDEPIPTLGISESAFWFNLVVTSEDLAGENLIMVLEGPTLDRIDFYIAHDEQIVWQETLGDTVSFDEIALPYRIPVLAFDLAQQDRETRIYFRIRSQVGIEVPLQITSAEALTKDSQSLLAFFGGFFASLSLCFALCTVLCYIMRERQFFAYTLFFGCTLIFFLSQTGMGCVWFWGGMESMNNRIGYMSGAGLIASICLIGQSLNLVNAYRDQVVIVLRFIALAMIPALLYFLIIPSDQVSPGNIRTIMMLGLLVAVTVFLMTVLAAYQGSRPAVYLVCSWLLIVLAYSS
;
A
#
# COMPACT_ATOMS: atom_id res chain seq x y z
N MET A 1 -6.69 -67.00 -12.17
CA MET A 1 -6.33 -66.82 -13.60
C MET A 1 -7.28 -65.87 -14.35
N THR A 2 -7.96 -64.95 -13.66
CA THR A 2 -9.07 -64.14 -14.20
C THR A 2 -8.79 -62.62 -14.23
N GLU A 3 -7.82 -62.10 -13.46
CA GLU A 3 -7.52 -60.66 -13.41
C GLU A 3 -6.64 -60.14 -14.57
N SER A 4 -5.86 -61.00 -15.23
CA SER A 4 -4.95 -60.60 -16.32
C SER A 4 -5.67 -60.20 -17.62
N ARG A 5 -6.91 -60.68 -17.84
CA ARG A 5 -7.68 -60.40 -19.06
C ARG A 5 -8.40 -59.04 -19.02
N VAL A 6 -8.80 -58.57 -17.84
CA VAL A 6 -9.54 -57.31 -17.68
C VAL A 6 -8.62 -56.09 -17.88
N MET A 7 -7.39 -56.14 -17.35
CA MET A 7 -6.41 -55.06 -17.56
C MET A 7 -5.96 -54.91 -19.03
N ARG A 8 -5.80 -56.02 -19.77
CA ARG A 8 -5.45 -55.94 -21.20
C ARG A 8 -6.55 -55.33 -22.06
N GLN A 9 -7.83 -55.55 -21.74
CA GLN A 9 -8.94 -54.95 -22.49
C GLN A 9 -9.09 -53.44 -22.22
N LEU A 10 -8.78 -52.97 -21.01
CA LEU A 10 -8.80 -51.54 -20.66
C LEU A 10 -7.68 -50.75 -21.38
N PHE A 11 -6.47 -51.32 -21.46
CA PHE A 11 -5.36 -50.67 -22.18
C PHE A 11 -5.58 -50.58 -23.69
N VAL A 12 -6.22 -51.58 -24.31
CA VAL A 12 -6.54 -51.55 -25.76
C VAL A 12 -7.63 -50.52 -26.06
N ARG A 13 -8.67 -50.40 -25.21
CA ARG A 13 -9.70 -49.37 -25.35
C ARG A 13 -9.16 -47.95 -25.15
N ALA A 14 -8.28 -47.75 -24.15
CA ALA A 14 -7.67 -46.44 -23.91
C ALA A 14 -6.79 -45.98 -25.08
N ARG A 15 -6.01 -46.90 -25.68
CA ARG A 15 -5.14 -46.59 -26.82
C ARG A 15 -5.93 -46.27 -28.10
N TYR A 16 -7.09 -46.93 -28.30
CA TYR A 16 -7.96 -46.66 -29.45
C TYR A 16 -8.65 -45.29 -29.32
N VAL A 17 -9.16 -44.94 -28.14
CA VAL A 17 -9.78 -43.62 -27.85
C VAL A 17 -8.77 -42.49 -28.00
N LEU A 18 -7.53 -42.67 -27.51
CA LEU A 18 -6.47 -41.65 -27.64
C LEU A 18 -6.05 -41.43 -29.11
N SER A 19 -5.95 -42.51 -29.89
CA SER A 19 -5.61 -42.41 -31.32
C SER A 19 -6.70 -41.72 -32.14
N HIS A 20 -7.98 -41.96 -31.80
CA HIS A 20 -9.11 -41.39 -32.53
C HIS A 20 -9.34 -39.90 -32.20
N LEU A 21 -8.99 -39.46 -30.98
CA LEU A 21 -9.01 -38.06 -30.55
C LEU A 21 -7.86 -37.24 -31.14
N LEU A 22 -6.69 -37.86 -31.38
CA LEU A 22 -5.54 -37.19 -31.97
C LEU A 22 -5.69 -36.99 -33.49
N THR A 23 -6.38 -37.90 -34.19
CA THR A 23 -6.57 -37.79 -35.65
C THR A 23 -7.73 -36.88 -36.06
N SER A 24 -8.74 -36.67 -35.20
CA SER A 24 -9.92 -35.85 -35.55
C SER A 24 -9.72 -34.33 -35.40
N ASN A 25 -8.69 -33.89 -34.67
CA ASN A 25 -8.41 -32.47 -34.42
C ASN A 25 -7.43 -31.82 -35.41
N LEU A 26 -6.63 -32.60 -36.14
CA LEU A 26 -5.59 -32.06 -37.02
C LEU A 26 -6.12 -31.45 -38.32
N SER A 27 -7.30 -31.84 -38.80
CA SER A 27 -7.93 -31.28 -40.00
C SER A 27 -8.70 -29.98 -39.76
N ARG A 28 -9.13 -29.72 -38.51
CA ARG A 28 -9.81 -28.47 -38.13
C ARG A 28 -8.86 -27.31 -37.83
N LEU A 29 -7.58 -27.59 -37.56
CA LEU A 29 -6.58 -26.56 -37.22
C LEU A 29 -6.10 -25.72 -38.43
N LYS A 30 -6.27 -26.20 -39.66
CA LYS A 30 -5.77 -25.48 -40.85
C LYS A 30 -6.72 -24.39 -41.37
N LEU A 31 -7.99 -24.42 -40.99
CA LEU A 31 -9.00 -23.45 -41.47
C LEU A 31 -9.19 -22.24 -40.53
N THR A 32 -8.68 -22.28 -39.30
CA THR A 32 -8.85 -21.21 -38.29
C THR A 32 -7.75 -20.16 -38.31
N ALA A 33 -6.59 -20.45 -38.93
CA ALA A 33 -5.42 -19.58 -38.90
C ALA A 33 -5.59 -18.27 -39.71
N SER A 34 -6.45 -18.22 -40.74
CA SER A 34 -6.67 -17.00 -41.53
C SER A 34 -7.72 -16.05 -40.94
N PHE A 35 -8.60 -16.55 -40.06
CA PHE A 35 -9.63 -15.75 -39.40
C PHE A 35 -9.12 -15.09 -38.12
N LEU A 36 -8.19 -15.73 -37.40
CA LEU A 36 -7.57 -15.22 -36.17
C LEU A 36 -6.60 -14.04 -36.40
N LEU A 37 -6.15 -13.80 -37.63
CA LEU A 37 -5.19 -12.73 -37.93
C LEU A 37 -5.85 -11.37 -38.22
N ARG A 38 -7.16 -11.32 -38.52
CA ARG A 38 -7.87 -10.07 -38.90
C ARG A 38 -8.61 -9.39 -37.75
N VAL A 39 -8.94 -10.13 -36.68
CA VAL A 39 -9.57 -9.61 -35.46
C VAL A 39 -8.66 -8.68 -34.64
N PRO A 40 -7.34 -8.94 -34.47
CA PRO A 40 -6.51 -8.06 -33.63
C PRO A 40 -6.24 -6.70 -34.28
N VAL A 41 -6.30 -6.58 -35.60
CA VAL A 41 -6.06 -5.29 -36.31
C VAL A 41 -7.27 -4.35 -36.18
N LEU A 42 -8.50 -4.88 -36.13
CA LEU A 42 -9.71 -4.06 -35.96
C LEU A 42 -9.87 -3.57 -34.51
N VAL A 43 -9.46 -4.39 -33.53
CA VAL A 43 -9.43 -4.02 -32.11
C VAL A 43 -8.33 -2.98 -31.85
N LEU A 44 -7.16 -3.10 -32.49
CA LEU A 44 -6.07 -2.12 -32.37
C LEU A 44 -6.42 -0.76 -33.01
N LEU A 45 -7.22 -0.74 -34.08
CA LEU A 45 -7.67 0.50 -34.73
C LEU A 45 -8.79 1.23 -33.96
N LEU A 46 -9.68 0.49 -33.27
CA LEU A 46 -10.71 1.09 -32.42
C LEU A 46 -10.16 1.71 -31.12
N LEU A 47 -8.95 1.34 -30.71
CA LEU A 47 -8.27 1.87 -29.52
C LEU A 47 -7.56 3.22 -29.76
N THR A 48 -7.63 3.79 -30.98
CA THR A 48 -6.90 5.04 -31.32
C THR A 48 -7.75 6.31 -31.38
N THR A 49 -9.02 6.27 -30.98
CA THR A 49 -9.84 7.48 -30.84
C THR A 49 -10.27 7.69 -29.39
N VAL A 50 -9.29 7.86 -28.50
CA VAL A 50 -9.53 8.56 -27.23
C VAL A 50 -9.18 10.02 -27.51
N THR A 51 -10.19 10.81 -27.85
CA THR A 51 -10.05 12.27 -27.79
C THR A 51 -9.82 12.65 -26.33
N PRO A 52 -8.80 13.45 -26.00
CA PRO A 52 -8.67 14.00 -24.66
C PRO A 52 -9.90 14.87 -24.41
N GLN A 53 -10.81 14.38 -23.57
CA GLN A 53 -11.90 15.20 -23.07
C GLN A 53 -11.24 16.15 -22.08
N ILE A 54 -11.15 17.44 -22.43
CA ILE A 54 -10.83 18.50 -21.49
C ILE A 54 -12.03 18.52 -20.53
N ALA A 55 -11.92 17.76 -19.44
CA ALA A 55 -12.90 17.78 -18.39
C ALA A 55 -12.69 19.10 -17.64
N ALA A 56 -13.71 19.98 -17.69
CA ALA A 56 -13.80 21.06 -16.73
C ALA A 56 -13.73 20.45 -15.33
N ALA A 57 -13.03 21.12 -14.40
CA ALA A 57 -12.92 20.66 -13.03
C ALA A 57 -14.35 20.39 -12.49
N ALA A 58 -14.66 19.12 -12.21
CA ALA A 58 -15.95 18.77 -11.63
C ALA A 58 -15.99 19.33 -10.21
N GLU A 59 -16.81 20.35 -10.07
CA GLU A 59 -17.13 21.01 -8.82
C GLU A 59 -17.92 20.06 -7.93
N ILE A 60 -17.52 19.94 -6.67
CA ILE A 60 -18.30 19.24 -5.66
C ILE A 60 -18.98 20.25 -4.75
N ASN A 61 -20.30 20.15 -4.68
CA ASN A 61 -21.10 20.88 -3.71
C ASN A 61 -21.24 20.04 -2.44
N ILE A 62 -20.74 20.55 -1.33
CA ILE A 62 -20.74 19.86 -0.03
C ILE A 62 -21.81 20.51 0.86
N SER A 63 -22.63 19.66 1.46
CA SER A 63 -23.61 20.04 2.48
C SER A 63 -23.34 19.35 3.82
N ARG A 64 -23.84 19.92 4.91
CA ARG A 64 -23.62 19.42 6.28
C ARG A 64 -23.98 17.94 6.47
N ASN A 65 -25.06 17.48 5.84
CA ASN A 65 -25.56 16.10 5.99
C ASN A 65 -24.73 15.05 5.23
N GLN A 66 -23.77 15.47 4.42
CA GLN A 66 -22.92 14.58 3.62
C GLN A 66 -21.57 14.30 4.29
N LEU A 67 -21.20 15.03 5.34
CA LEU A 67 -19.92 14.85 6.03
C LEU A 67 -19.90 13.51 6.79
N PRO A 68 -18.79 12.72 6.73
CA PRO A 68 -17.57 12.95 5.96
C PRO A 68 -17.71 12.64 4.46
N VAL A 69 -17.01 13.40 3.61
CA VAL A 69 -17.00 13.22 2.15
C VAL A 69 -15.61 12.87 1.65
N HIS A 70 -15.47 11.72 0.97
CA HIS A 70 -14.24 11.33 0.28
C HIS A 70 -14.13 12.04 -1.07
N LEU A 71 -12.94 12.55 -1.37
CA LEU A 71 -12.72 13.47 -2.48
C LEU A 71 -11.94 12.88 -3.65
N GLY A 72 -11.48 11.62 -3.57
CA GLY A 72 -10.54 11.06 -4.54
C GLY A 72 -10.99 11.15 -6.00
N GLN A 73 -12.27 10.92 -6.30
CA GLN A 73 -12.83 11.02 -7.67
C GLN A 73 -13.05 12.48 -8.14
N TYR A 74 -12.97 13.44 -7.22
CA TYR A 74 -13.12 14.85 -7.51
C TYR A 74 -11.77 15.54 -7.74
N LEU A 75 -10.67 14.82 -7.51
CA LEU A 75 -9.32 15.32 -7.67
C LEU A 75 -8.91 15.34 -9.14
N ASP A 76 -8.39 16.47 -9.56
CA ASP A 76 -7.63 16.66 -10.77
C ASP A 76 -6.14 16.56 -10.44
N ILE A 77 -5.40 15.74 -11.17
CA ILE A 77 -4.01 15.37 -10.87
C ILE A 77 -3.11 15.83 -12.02
N TYR A 78 -1.94 16.36 -11.67
CA TYR A 78 -0.87 16.67 -12.61
C TYR A 78 0.48 16.23 -12.05
N GLU A 79 1.26 15.50 -12.83
CA GLU A 79 2.61 15.09 -12.46
C GLU A 79 3.62 16.15 -12.87
N ASP A 80 4.48 16.56 -11.93
CA ASP A 80 5.62 17.47 -12.11
C ASP A 80 6.93 16.67 -11.91
N PRO A 81 7.50 16.09 -12.99
CA PRO A 81 8.70 15.25 -12.91
C PRO A 81 9.96 16.03 -12.48
N GLU A 82 10.05 17.31 -12.85
CA GLU A 82 11.21 18.15 -12.55
C GLU A 82 11.16 18.73 -11.13
N ARG A 83 10.01 18.65 -10.46
CA ARG A 83 9.74 19.24 -9.14
C ARG A 83 9.95 20.76 -9.11
N SER A 84 9.88 21.42 -10.25
CA SER A 84 10.21 22.84 -10.38
C SER A 84 9.00 23.75 -10.27
N LEU A 85 7.79 23.23 -10.46
CA LEU A 85 6.59 24.07 -10.47
C LEU A 85 6.29 24.59 -9.07
N THR A 86 5.89 25.86 -9.03
CA THR A 86 5.39 26.57 -7.85
C THR A 86 3.89 26.84 -7.98
N ILE A 87 3.23 27.24 -6.90
CA ILE A 87 1.81 27.61 -6.95
C ILE A 87 1.56 28.76 -7.93
N ASP A 88 2.49 29.71 -8.04
CA ASP A 88 2.39 30.82 -8.98
C ASP A 88 2.42 30.34 -10.44
N ASP A 89 3.23 29.31 -10.74
CA ASP A 89 3.25 28.69 -12.07
C ASP A 89 1.94 27.95 -12.37
N ILE A 90 1.39 27.25 -11.38
CA ILE A 90 0.11 26.53 -11.50
C ILE A 90 -1.04 27.51 -11.74
N LEU A 91 -1.03 28.69 -11.11
CA LEU A 91 -2.05 29.72 -11.31
C LEU A 91 -1.88 30.48 -12.64
N ALA A 92 -0.64 30.62 -13.15
CA ALA A 92 -0.35 31.38 -14.36
C ALA A 92 -0.48 30.56 -15.66
N GLN A 93 -0.37 29.23 -15.58
CA GLN A 93 -0.34 28.34 -16.75
C GLN A 93 -1.63 27.54 -16.87
N ASP A 94 -1.99 27.19 -18.10
CA ASP A 94 -3.08 26.24 -18.35
C ASP A 94 -2.54 24.81 -18.21
N ILE A 95 -2.64 24.26 -17.00
CA ILE A 95 -2.13 22.95 -16.65
C ILE A 95 -3.08 21.86 -17.21
N PRO A 96 -2.57 20.85 -17.94
CA PRO A 96 -3.38 19.76 -18.47
C PRO A 96 -3.72 18.75 -17.37
N TRP A 97 -4.65 19.13 -16.50
CA TRP A 97 -5.14 18.31 -15.40
C TRP A 97 -5.77 17.00 -15.89
N GLN A 98 -5.45 15.90 -15.20
CA GLN A 98 -6.09 14.60 -15.42
C GLN A 98 -6.98 14.25 -14.23
N ARG A 99 -8.28 14.07 -14.50
CA ARG A 99 -9.25 13.63 -13.49
C ARG A 99 -8.89 12.24 -12.95
N SER A 100 -8.98 12.08 -11.64
CA SER A 100 -8.89 10.78 -10.98
C SER A 100 -10.15 9.93 -11.21
N ASP A 101 -9.95 8.67 -11.55
CA ASP A 101 -11.01 7.66 -11.69
C ASP A 101 -11.18 6.82 -10.41
N GLU A 102 -10.33 7.02 -9.39
CA GLU A 102 -10.27 6.20 -8.18
C GLU A 102 -10.78 6.96 -6.94
N PRO A 103 -11.47 6.27 -6.01
CA PRO A 103 -11.86 6.87 -4.73
C PRO A 103 -10.67 7.23 -3.85
N ILE A 104 -9.53 6.55 -4.03
CA ILE A 104 -8.25 6.83 -3.38
C ILE A 104 -7.19 6.79 -4.49
N PRO A 105 -6.78 7.94 -5.06
CA PRO A 105 -5.76 7.97 -6.09
C PRO A 105 -4.47 7.33 -5.60
N THR A 106 -4.04 6.27 -6.30
CA THR A 106 -2.82 5.53 -5.96
C THR A 106 -1.76 5.73 -7.04
N LEU A 107 -0.79 6.60 -6.78
CA LEU A 107 0.29 6.96 -7.71
C LEU A 107 1.54 6.09 -7.52
N GLY A 108 1.61 5.39 -6.39
CA GLY A 108 2.72 4.51 -6.05
C GLY A 108 4.00 5.30 -5.76
N ILE A 109 5.15 4.62 -5.83
CA ILE A 109 6.45 5.22 -5.53
C ILE A 109 6.95 5.96 -6.78
N SER A 110 7.10 7.28 -6.71
CA SER A 110 7.67 8.09 -7.79
C SER A 110 8.73 9.05 -7.25
N GLU A 111 9.59 9.53 -8.15
CA GLU A 111 10.46 10.67 -7.86
C GLU A 111 9.76 11.99 -8.19
N SER A 112 8.65 12.02 -8.93
CA SER A 112 7.98 13.28 -9.29
C SER A 112 7.30 13.95 -8.08
N ALA A 113 7.03 15.24 -8.20
CA ALA A 113 6.03 15.89 -7.36
C ALA A 113 4.66 15.75 -8.04
N PHE A 114 3.58 15.64 -7.27
CA PHE A 114 2.23 15.60 -7.83
C PHE A 114 1.43 16.77 -7.33
N TRP A 115 0.85 17.50 -8.26
CA TRP A 115 -0.09 18.56 -8.01
C TRP A 115 -1.50 18.02 -8.10
N PHE A 116 -2.35 18.55 -7.23
CA PHE A 116 -3.76 18.22 -7.17
C PHE A 116 -4.56 19.50 -7.14
N ASN A 117 -5.70 19.49 -7.82
CA ASN A 117 -6.67 20.56 -7.84
C ASN A 117 -8.05 20.01 -7.46
N LEU A 118 -8.77 20.77 -6.65
CA LEU A 118 -10.12 20.48 -6.21
C LEU A 118 -10.92 21.79 -6.16
N VAL A 119 -12.12 21.78 -6.73
CA VAL A 119 -13.06 22.90 -6.65
C VAL A 119 -14.23 22.48 -5.78
N VAL A 120 -14.43 23.21 -4.68
CA VAL A 120 -15.47 22.96 -3.69
C VAL A 120 -16.42 24.15 -3.61
N THR A 121 -17.71 23.89 -3.66
CA THR A 121 -18.75 24.83 -3.24
C THR A 121 -19.48 24.28 -2.02
N SER A 122 -20.12 25.17 -1.27
CA SER A 122 -20.84 24.79 -0.05
C SER A 122 -22.24 25.35 0.03
N GLU A 123 -23.12 24.48 0.49
CA GLU A 123 -24.47 24.79 0.94
C GLU A 123 -24.59 24.50 2.45
N ASP A 124 -25.12 25.46 3.22
CA ASP A 124 -25.44 25.30 4.65
C ASP A 124 -24.27 24.87 5.58
N LEU A 125 -23.04 25.20 5.21
CA LEU A 125 -21.81 24.94 6.01
C LEU A 125 -21.31 26.17 6.80
N ALA A 126 -22.05 27.28 6.80
CA ALA A 126 -21.66 28.47 7.54
C ALA A 126 -21.51 28.18 9.05
N GLY A 127 -20.32 28.46 9.60
CA GLY A 127 -20.00 28.25 11.01
C GLY A 127 -19.63 26.83 11.42
N GLU A 128 -19.51 25.89 10.46
CA GLU A 128 -18.94 24.57 10.73
C GLU A 128 -17.40 24.64 10.73
N ASN A 129 -16.78 24.00 11.72
CA ASN A 129 -15.32 23.85 11.76
C ASN A 129 -14.91 22.69 10.85
N LEU A 130 -14.63 22.99 9.59
CA LEU A 130 -14.24 22.00 8.60
C LEU A 130 -12.77 21.62 8.74
N ILE A 131 -12.52 20.34 8.57
CA ILE A 131 -11.19 19.74 8.59
C ILE A 131 -11.02 18.91 7.33
N MET A 132 -9.96 19.20 6.60
CA MET A 132 -9.48 18.36 5.53
C MET A 132 -8.51 17.35 6.13
N VAL A 133 -8.79 16.07 5.88
CA VAL A 133 -8.02 14.96 6.43
C VAL A 133 -7.42 14.20 5.27
N LEU A 134 -6.10 14.00 5.32
CA LEU A 134 -5.39 13.14 4.41
C LEU A 134 -4.82 11.97 5.21
N GLU A 135 -5.37 10.77 5.02
CA GLU A 135 -4.98 9.58 5.80
C GLU A 135 -3.65 8.96 5.33
N GLY A 136 -2.60 9.78 5.19
CA GLY A 136 -1.26 9.39 4.76
C GLY A 136 -0.18 9.80 5.77
N PRO A 137 -0.03 9.10 6.91
CA PRO A 137 0.91 9.48 7.98
C PRO A 137 2.39 9.36 7.60
N THR A 138 2.69 8.71 6.47
CA THR A 138 4.05 8.46 5.96
C THR A 138 4.40 9.35 4.77
N LEU A 139 3.48 10.22 4.32
CA LEU A 139 3.75 11.18 3.26
C LEU A 139 4.78 12.20 3.75
N ASP A 140 5.89 12.34 3.02
CA ASP A 140 7.01 13.16 3.48
C ASP A 140 6.64 14.64 3.57
N ARG A 141 6.06 15.20 2.50
CA ARG A 141 5.68 16.62 2.44
C ARG A 141 4.45 16.83 1.57
N ILE A 142 3.54 17.65 2.10
CA ILE A 142 2.31 18.08 1.47
C ILE A 142 2.21 19.59 1.66
N ASP A 143 2.23 20.35 0.57
CA ASP A 143 2.01 21.80 0.60
C ASP A 143 0.57 22.07 0.16
N PHE A 144 -0.26 22.63 1.04
CA PHE A 144 -1.64 23.02 0.78
C PHE A 144 -1.74 24.51 0.46
N TYR A 145 -2.58 24.85 -0.51
CA TYR A 145 -2.90 26.21 -0.92
C TYR A 145 -4.41 26.36 -1.10
N ILE A 146 -5.02 27.29 -0.40
CA ILE A 146 -6.45 27.57 -0.50
C ILE A 146 -6.62 28.90 -1.21
N ALA A 147 -7.41 28.90 -2.28
CA ALA A 147 -7.67 30.05 -3.11
C ALA A 147 -9.16 30.41 -3.09
N HIS A 148 -9.45 31.69 -2.87
CA HIS A 148 -10.78 32.28 -3.05
C HIS A 148 -10.67 33.31 -4.18
N ASP A 149 -11.57 33.26 -5.17
CA ASP A 149 -11.55 34.19 -6.31
C ASP A 149 -10.15 34.30 -6.98
N GLU A 150 -9.48 33.13 -7.18
CA GLU A 150 -8.12 32.98 -7.74
C GLU A 150 -6.96 33.58 -6.91
N GLN A 151 -7.23 34.06 -5.70
CA GLN A 151 -6.20 34.56 -4.79
C GLN A 151 -5.93 33.56 -3.67
N ILE A 152 -4.66 33.22 -3.44
CA ILE A 152 -4.28 32.38 -2.29
C ILE A 152 -4.55 33.14 -0.99
N VAL A 153 -5.48 32.63 -0.20
CA VAL A 153 -5.86 33.18 1.11
C VAL A 153 -5.20 32.45 2.27
N TRP A 154 -4.79 31.20 2.07
CA TRP A 154 -4.16 30.37 3.08
C TRP A 154 -3.17 29.39 2.46
N GLN A 155 -2.08 29.10 3.18
CA GLN A 155 -1.11 28.07 2.82
C GLN A 155 -0.57 27.40 4.08
N GLU A 156 -0.37 26.09 4.03
CA GLU A 156 0.21 25.32 5.12
C GLU A 156 0.97 24.12 4.57
N THR A 157 2.11 23.78 5.19
CA THR A 157 2.91 22.62 4.83
C THR A 157 2.79 21.57 5.93
N LEU A 158 2.43 20.35 5.55
CA LEU A 158 2.26 19.18 6.41
C LEU A 158 3.14 18.02 5.93
N GLY A 159 3.29 16.98 6.75
CA GLY A 159 3.97 15.74 6.37
C GLY A 159 4.98 15.25 7.40
N ASP A 160 5.53 14.06 7.19
CA ASP A 160 6.47 13.43 8.14
C ASP A 160 7.84 14.12 8.20
N THR A 161 8.22 14.86 7.16
CA THR A 161 9.47 15.63 7.12
C THR A 161 9.33 17.04 7.65
N VAL A 162 8.13 17.44 8.07
CA VAL A 162 7.86 18.74 8.66
C VAL A 162 7.93 18.62 10.17
N SER A 163 8.57 19.59 10.83
CA SER A 163 8.63 19.60 12.29
C SER A 163 7.22 19.74 12.87
N PHE A 164 6.88 18.90 13.84
CA PHE A 164 5.55 18.90 14.45
C PHE A 164 5.20 20.22 15.16
N ASP A 165 6.21 20.99 15.56
CA ASP A 165 6.05 22.32 16.17
C ASP A 165 5.67 23.40 15.14
N GLU A 166 5.87 23.14 13.84
CA GLU A 166 5.50 24.04 12.74
C GLU A 166 4.08 23.78 12.23
N ILE A 167 3.48 22.65 12.59
CA ILE A 167 2.14 22.24 12.16
C ILE A 167 1.10 22.90 13.08
N ALA A 168 0.12 23.59 12.51
CA ALA A 168 -0.87 24.33 13.31
C ALA A 168 -1.78 23.40 14.12
N LEU A 169 -2.16 22.26 13.53
CA LEU A 169 -2.96 21.24 14.17
C LEU A 169 -2.22 19.89 14.19
N PRO A 170 -1.32 19.69 15.18
CA PRO A 170 -0.57 18.45 15.28
C PRO A 170 -1.49 17.25 15.53
N TYR A 171 -1.44 16.27 14.63
CA TYR A 171 -2.29 15.08 14.70
C TYR A 171 -1.54 13.85 14.16
N ARG A 172 -2.06 12.63 14.39
CA ARG A 172 -1.40 11.37 13.94
C ARG A 172 -1.27 11.26 12.42
N ILE A 173 -2.13 11.97 11.70
CA ILE A 173 -2.19 12.05 10.23
C ILE A 173 -2.26 13.53 9.85
N PRO A 174 -1.84 13.90 8.62
CA PRO A 174 -2.01 15.26 8.12
C PRO A 174 -3.48 15.71 8.17
N VAL A 175 -3.73 16.79 8.91
CA VAL A 175 -5.04 17.44 9.01
C VAL A 175 -4.86 18.94 8.84
N LEU A 176 -5.78 19.55 8.11
CA LEU A 176 -5.79 20.98 7.84
C LEU A 176 -7.17 21.53 8.22
N ALA A 177 -7.20 22.46 9.17
CA ALA A 177 -8.40 23.26 9.42
C ALA A 177 -8.47 24.36 8.36
N PHE A 178 -9.64 24.55 7.76
CA PHE A 178 -9.80 25.56 6.71
C PHE A 178 -11.20 26.14 6.68
N ASP A 179 -11.27 27.37 6.17
CA ASP A 179 -12.52 28.07 5.94
C ASP A 179 -12.87 28.05 4.45
N LEU A 180 -14.14 27.72 4.16
CA LEU A 180 -14.69 27.88 2.82
C LEU A 180 -14.99 29.36 2.55
N ALA A 181 -15.02 29.71 1.27
CA ALA A 181 -15.54 30.99 0.82
C ALA A 181 -17.01 31.16 1.25
N GLN A 182 -17.51 32.40 1.17
CA GLN A 182 -18.93 32.68 1.46
C GLN A 182 -19.85 31.79 0.63
N GLN A 183 -21.07 31.56 1.13
CA GLN A 183 -22.08 30.70 0.51
C GLN A 183 -22.20 30.97 -1.00
N ASP A 184 -22.30 29.89 -1.79
CA ASP A 184 -22.35 29.89 -3.25
C ASP A 184 -21.10 30.43 -3.98
N ARG A 185 -19.97 30.61 -3.29
CA ARG A 185 -18.66 30.87 -3.93
C ARG A 185 -17.78 29.63 -3.97
N GLU A 186 -17.04 29.51 -5.05
CA GLU A 186 -16.05 28.46 -5.24
C GLU A 186 -14.84 28.69 -4.33
N THR A 187 -14.47 27.65 -3.58
CA THR A 187 -13.18 27.53 -2.93
C THR A 187 -12.35 26.55 -3.73
N ARG A 188 -11.20 27.01 -4.24
CA ARG A 188 -10.28 26.13 -4.96
C ARG A 188 -9.13 25.75 -4.04
N ILE A 189 -8.88 24.46 -3.95
CA ILE A 189 -7.82 23.89 -3.13
C ILE A 189 -6.81 23.28 -4.08
N TYR A 190 -5.58 23.78 -4.00
CA TYR A 190 -4.43 23.15 -4.63
C TYR A 190 -3.58 22.49 -3.55
N PHE A 191 -3.05 21.32 -3.84
CA PHE A 191 -2.04 20.75 -2.97
C PHE A 191 -0.98 20.01 -3.76
N ARG A 192 0.24 20.03 -3.22
CA ARG A 192 1.41 19.41 -3.81
C ARG A 192 1.93 18.35 -2.88
N ILE A 193 2.00 17.11 -3.36
CA ILE A 193 2.57 15.98 -2.60
C ILE A 193 3.93 15.61 -3.18
N ARG A 194 4.91 15.46 -2.29
CA ARG A 194 6.21 14.87 -2.59
C ARG A 194 6.52 13.84 -1.52
N SER A 195 6.71 12.59 -1.93
CA SER A 195 7.15 11.53 -1.03
C SER A 195 8.04 10.50 -1.73
N GLN A 196 8.94 9.91 -0.96
CA GLN A 196 9.79 8.79 -1.33
C GLN A 196 9.08 7.44 -1.10
N VAL A 197 8.02 7.43 -0.29
CA VAL A 197 7.11 6.29 -0.10
C VAL A 197 6.05 6.29 -1.20
N GLY A 198 5.29 5.21 -1.31
CA GLY A 198 4.13 5.16 -2.19
C GLY A 198 3.15 6.28 -1.85
N ILE A 199 2.75 7.05 -2.87
CA ILE A 199 1.78 8.14 -2.75
C ILE A 199 0.39 7.55 -2.97
N GLU A 200 -0.39 7.54 -1.89
CA GLU A 200 -1.82 7.27 -1.88
C GLU A 200 -2.51 8.50 -1.28
N VAL A 201 -3.65 8.91 -1.87
CA VAL A 201 -4.30 10.18 -1.52
C VAL A 201 -5.73 9.96 -0.99
N PRO A 202 -5.91 9.32 0.17
CA PRO A 202 -7.21 9.20 0.82
C PRO A 202 -7.62 10.55 1.43
N LEU A 203 -8.06 11.47 0.58
CA LEU A 203 -8.48 12.81 0.96
C LEU A 203 -9.97 12.83 1.30
N GLN A 204 -10.31 13.46 2.43
CA GLN A 204 -11.69 13.67 2.83
C GLN A 204 -11.89 15.04 3.50
N ILE A 205 -13.10 15.59 3.39
CA ILE A 205 -13.55 16.73 4.19
C ILE A 205 -14.53 16.23 5.24
N THR A 206 -14.34 16.65 6.49
CA THR A 206 -15.17 16.29 7.64
C THR A 206 -15.31 17.48 8.59
N SER A 207 -16.19 17.39 9.58
CA SER A 207 -16.25 18.38 10.67
C SER A 207 -15.36 17.96 11.83
N ALA A 208 -14.91 18.93 12.63
CA ALA A 208 -14.12 18.67 13.84
C ALA A 208 -14.81 17.70 14.82
N GLU A 209 -16.14 17.80 14.95
CA GLU A 209 -16.94 16.91 15.80
C GLU A 209 -16.96 15.47 15.24
N ALA A 210 -17.22 15.32 13.94
CA ALA A 210 -17.23 14.02 13.27
C ALA A 210 -15.85 13.35 13.34
N LEU A 211 -14.78 14.09 13.05
CA LEU A 211 -13.41 13.60 13.18
C LEU A 211 -13.12 13.10 14.60
N THR A 212 -13.50 13.88 15.62
CA THR A 212 -13.26 13.50 17.02
C THR A 212 -14.01 12.22 17.39
N LYS A 213 -15.26 12.09 16.94
CA LYS A 213 -16.09 10.91 17.20
C LYS A 213 -15.51 9.65 16.53
N ASP A 214 -15.14 9.74 15.26
CA ASP A 214 -14.57 8.61 14.52
C ASP A 214 -13.20 8.21 15.12
N SER A 215 -12.39 9.22 15.47
CA SER A 215 -11.09 9.04 16.11
C SER A 215 -11.18 8.27 17.43
N GLN A 216 -12.21 8.46 18.25
CA GLN A 216 -12.36 7.75 19.52
C GLN A 216 -12.49 6.24 19.32
N SER A 217 -13.34 5.82 18.38
CA SER A 217 -13.56 4.39 18.09
C SER A 217 -12.30 3.75 17.50
N LEU A 218 -11.61 4.47 16.63
CA LEU A 218 -10.39 4.06 15.97
C LEU A 218 -9.21 3.97 16.95
N LEU A 219 -9.08 4.92 17.88
CA LEU A 219 -8.08 4.85 18.96
C LEU A 219 -8.31 3.65 19.88
N ALA A 220 -9.57 3.33 20.21
CA ALA A 220 -9.88 2.15 21.00
C ALA A 220 -9.48 0.85 20.28
N PHE A 221 -9.74 0.78 18.97
CA PHE A 221 -9.28 -0.33 18.12
C PHE A 221 -7.75 -0.43 18.09
N PHE A 222 -7.04 0.67 17.83
CA PHE A 222 -5.59 0.70 17.85
C PHE A 222 -5.02 0.32 19.21
N GLY A 223 -5.61 0.79 20.32
CA GLY A 223 -5.20 0.41 21.67
C GLY A 223 -5.28 -1.11 21.88
N GLY A 224 -6.39 -1.75 21.50
CA GLY A 224 -6.55 -3.20 21.56
C GLY A 224 -5.57 -3.94 20.65
N PHE A 225 -5.40 -3.45 19.42
CA PHE A 225 -4.48 -4.01 18.43
C PHE A 225 -3.03 -3.99 18.92
N PHE A 226 -2.51 -2.83 19.34
CA PHE A 226 -1.15 -2.70 19.85
C PHE A 226 -0.93 -3.44 21.16
N ALA A 227 -1.94 -3.50 22.05
CA ALA A 227 -1.89 -4.33 23.25
C ALA A 227 -1.74 -5.82 22.92
N SER A 228 -2.48 -6.31 21.92
CA SER A 228 -2.39 -7.71 21.47
C SER A 228 -1.01 -8.04 20.90
N LEU A 229 -0.45 -7.17 20.05
CA LEU A 229 0.89 -7.33 19.50
C LEU A 229 1.96 -7.29 20.58
N SER A 230 1.84 -6.36 21.54
CA SER A 230 2.76 -6.24 22.66
C SER A 230 2.72 -7.48 23.57
N LEU A 231 1.53 -8.04 23.81
CA LEU A 231 1.36 -9.29 24.54
C LEU A 231 2.03 -10.46 23.80
N CYS A 232 1.81 -10.61 22.48
CA CYS A 232 2.46 -11.62 21.67
C CYS A 232 3.98 -11.48 21.70
N PHE A 233 4.51 -10.25 21.60
CA PHE A 233 5.93 -9.95 21.71
C PHE A 233 6.50 -10.36 23.07
N ALA A 234 5.83 -9.99 24.17
CA ALA A 234 6.25 -10.34 25.53
C ALA A 234 6.24 -11.86 25.75
N LEU A 235 5.17 -12.55 25.34
CA LEU A 235 5.06 -14.00 25.45
C LEU A 235 6.15 -14.71 24.64
N CYS A 236 6.38 -14.31 23.38
CA CYS A 236 7.45 -14.89 22.56
C CYS A 236 8.83 -14.63 23.17
N THR A 237 9.05 -13.46 23.76
CA THR A 237 10.31 -13.13 24.45
C THR A 237 10.56 -14.05 25.64
N VAL A 238 9.54 -14.28 26.47
CA VAL A 238 9.62 -15.22 27.60
C VAL A 238 9.89 -16.65 27.11
N LEU A 239 9.17 -17.10 26.07
CA LEU A 239 9.38 -18.42 25.47
C LEU A 239 10.78 -18.56 24.87
N CYS A 240 11.30 -17.51 24.22
CA CYS A 240 12.66 -17.48 23.70
C CYS A 240 13.70 -17.61 24.82
N TYR A 241 13.47 -16.95 25.96
CA TYR A 241 14.37 -17.03 27.12
C TYR A 241 14.37 -18.42 27.78
N ILE A 242 13.20 -19.05 27.90
CA ILE A 242 13.03 -20.36 28.55
C ILE A 242 13.49 -21.50 27.64
N MET A 243 12.97 -21.56 26.42
CA MET A 243 13.19 -22.70 25.51
C MET A 243 14.55 -22.60 24.79
N ARG A 244 15.08 -21.38 24.62
CA ARG A 244 16.33 -21.10 23.90
C ARG A 244 16.39 -21.70 22.49
N GLU A 245 15.23 -21.94 21.88
CA GLU A 245 15.13 -22.39 20.49
C GLU A 245 15.13 -21.19 19.53
N ARG A 246 15.84 -21.34 18.41
CA ARG A 246 15.97 -20.30 17.38
C ARG A 246 14.63 -19.84 16.80
N GLN A 247 13.63 -20.71 16.82
CA GLN A 247 12.29 -20.42 16.28
C GLN A 247 11.55 -19.36 17.11
N PHE A 248 11.68 -19.39 18.43
CA PHE A 248 11.07 -18.36 19.29
C PHE A 248 11.76 -17.01 19.13
N PHE A 249 13.08 -16.97 18.91
CA PHE A 249 13.77 -15.72 18.58
C PHE A 249 13.23 -15.08 17.30
N ALA A 250 12.98 -15.90 16.26
CA ALA A 250 12.38 -15.42 15.01
C ALA A 250 10.98 -14.83 15.22
N TYR A 251 10.16 -15.45 16.07
CA TYR A 251 8.83 -14.92 16.42
C TYR A 251 8.89 -13.66 17.28
N THR A 252 9.81 -13.57 18.24
CA THR A 252 10.04 -12.35 19.01
C THR A 252 10.41 -11.19 18.09
N LEU A 253 11.35 -11.41 17.17
CA LEU A 253 11.73 -10.39 16.20
C LEU A 253 10.56 -10.00 15.30
N PHE A 254 9.78 -10.98 14.83
CA PHE A 254 8.60 -10.74 14.00
C PHE A 254 7.58 -9.84 14.70
N PHE A 255 7.15 -10.18 15.93
CA PHE A 255 6.17 -9.37 16.65
C PHE A 255 6.71 -8.00 17.05
N GLY A 256 7.99 -7.92 17.44
CA GLY A 256 8.63 -6.65 17.80
C GLY A 256 8.72 -5.69 16.61
N CYS A 257 9.20 -6.19 15.46
CA CYS A 257 9.24 -5.40 14.23
C CYS A 257 7.84 -5.10 13.70
N THR A 258 6.87 -6.02 13.83
CA THR A 258 5.46 -5.78 13.43
C THR A 258 4.86 -4.63 14.24
N LEU A 259 5.05 -4.64 15.56
CA LEU A 259 4.57 -3.59 16.45
C LEU A 259 5.09 -2.21 16.04
N ILE A 260 6.40 -2.11 15.84
CA ILE A 260 7.06 -0.85 15.44
C ILE A 260 6.62 -0.41 14.04
N PHE A 261 6.50 -1.36 13.11
CA PHE A 261 6.06 -1.08 11.74
C PHE A 261 4.64 -0.50 11.72
N PHE A 262 3.69 -1.12 12.43
CA PHE A 262 2.32 -0.60 12.48
C PHE A 262 2.20 0.71 13.27
N LEU A 263 3.02 0.94 14.30
CA LEU A 263 3.09 2.24 14.96
C LEU A 263 3.47 3.34 13.97
N SER A 264 4.36 3.02 13.03
CA SER A 264 4.78 3.97 12.00
C SER A 264 3.72 4.17 10.92
N GLN A 265 3.18 3.08 10.35
CA GLN A 265 2.17 3.14 9.29
C GLN A 265 0.84 3.78 9.72
N THR A 266 0.52 3.77 11.01
CA THR A 266 -0.71 4.39 11.54
C THR A 266 -0.51 5.84 12.01
N GLY A 267 0.74 6.31 12.07
CA GLY A 267 1.15 7.60 12.63
C GLY A 267 1.10 7.67 14.17
N MET A 268 0.67 6.61 14.84
CA MET A 268 0.52 6.56 16.30
C MET A 268 1.87 6.64 17.03
N GLY A 269 2.95 6.18 16.40
CA GLY A 269 4.26 6.26 17.02
C GLY A 269 4.80 7.68 17.17
N CYS A 270 4.41 8.62 16.29
CA CYS A 270 4.70 10.05 16.48
C CYS A 270 4.01 10.56 17.74
N VAL A 271 2.73 10.23 17.91
CA VAL A 271 1.92 10.68 19.06
C VAL A 271 2.42 10.09 20.39
N TRP A 272 2.85 8.83 20.40
CA TRP A 272 3.16 8.10 21.64
C TRP A 272 4.65 8.03 22.02
N PHE A 273 5.57 8.02 21.05
CA PHE A 273 6.96 7.65 21.30
C PHE A 273 7.98 8.66 20.80
N TRP A 274 8.01 8.93 19.49
CA TRP A 274 9.08 9.73 18.89
C TRP A 274 8.73 11.20 18.67
N GLY A 275 7.49 11.60 18.97
CA GLY A 275 7.08 13.00 18.91
C GLY A 275 7.24 13.59 17.52
N GLY A 276 7.67 14.85 17.49
CA GLY A 276 7.82 15.64 16.28
C GLY A 276 9.17 15.63 15.60
N MET A 277 10.00 14.61 15.85
CA MET A 277 11.30 14.52 15.18
C MET A 277 11.11 14.30 13.68
N GLU A 278 11.57 15.25 12.87
CA GLU A 278 11.50 15.20 11.41
C GLU A 278 11.97 13.84 10.88
N SER A 279 11.16 13.23 10.01
CA SER A 279 11.42 11.98 9.29
C SER A 279 11.67 10.74 10.16
N MET A 280 11.47 10.82 11.47
CA MET A 280 11.72 9.71 12.38
C MET A 280 10.72 8.58 12.16
N ASN A 281 9.47 8.92 11.84
CA ASN A 281 8.43 7.93 11.56
C ASN A 281 8.84 7.03 10.40
N ASN A 282 9.14 7.64 9.24
CA ASN A 282 9.51 6.90 8.03
C ASN A 282 10.79 6.10 8.24
N ARG A 283 11.80 6.65 8.93
CA ARG A 283 13.04 5.93 9.26
C ARG A 283 12.79 4.67 10.07
N ILE A 284 12.00 4.78 11.14
CA ILE A 284 11.64 3.65 12.01
C ILE A 284 10.78 2.64 11.24
N GLY A 285 9.86 3.11 10.39
CA GLY A 285 9.08 2.29 9.45
C GLY A 285 9.97 1.44 8.54
N TYR A 286 10.98 2.03 7.89
CA TYR A 286 11.90 1.30 7.02
C TYR A 286 12.75 0.28 7.79
N MET A 287 13.28 0.66 8.95
CA MET A 287 14.08 -0.23 9.80
C MET A 287 13.27 -1.43 10.29
N SER A 288 12.04 -1.19 10.73
CA SER A 288 11.13 -2.26 11.17
C SER A 288 10.69 -3.14 10.00
N GLY A 289 10.47 -2.58 8.81
CA GLY A 289 10.24 -3.34 7.58
C GLY A 289 11.40 -4.27 7.22
N ALA A 290 12.64 -3.80 7.26
CA ALA A 290 13.82 -4.65 7.05
C ALA A 290 13.93 -5.76 8.12
N GLY A 291 13.63 -5.43 9.38
CA GLY A 291 13.55 -6.40 10.48
C GLY A 291 12.47 -7.46 10.27
N LEU A 292 11.31 -7.07 9.72
CA LEU A 292 10.24 -7.99 9.35
C LEU A 292 10.70 -8.98 8.28
N ILE A 293 11.34 -8.51 7.20
CA ILE A 293 11.88 -9.38 6.16
C ILE A 293 12.88 -10.38 6.75
N ALA A 294 13.78 -9.92 7.63
CA ALA A 294 14.74 -10.79 8.31
C ALA A 294 14.03 -11.83 9.19
N SER A 295 13.00 -11.43 9.94
CA SER A 295 12.23 -12.32 10.81
C SER A 295 11.50 -13.42 10.00
N ILE A 296 10.87 -13.06 8.88
CA ILE A 296 10.18 -14.00 7.99
C ILE A 296 11.18 -14.98 7.38
N CYS A 297 12.39 -14.52 7.01
CA CYS A 297 13.46 -15.40 6.55
C CYS A 297 13.87 -16.41 7.64
N LEU A 298 13.97 -15.99 8.90
CA LEU A 298 14.29 -16.87 10.03
C LEU A 298 13.17 -17.88 10.31
N ILE A 299 11.91 -17.46 10.19
CA ILE A 299 10.74 -18.36 10.31
C ILE A 299 10.80 -19.40 9.20
N GLY A 300 11.01 -18.99 7.94
CA GLY A 300 11.14 -19.89 6.80
C GLY A 300 12.26 -20.93 6.97
N GLN A 301 13.38 -20.54 7.58
CA GLN A 301 14.49 -21.46 7.89
C GLN A 301 14.13 -22.52 8.94
N SER A 302 13.15 -22.25 9.83
CA SER A 302 12.72 -23.19 10.87
C SER A 302 11.68 -24.21 10.38
N LEU A 303 11.11 -24.02 9.18
CA LEU A 303 10.17 -24.96 8.58
C LEU A 303 10.88 -26.28 8.21
N ASN A 304 10.32 -27.39 8.68
CA ASN A 304 10.75 -28.74 8.30
C ASN A 304 10.04 -29.17 7.01
N LEU A 305 10.76 -29.14 5.89
CA LEU A 305 10.31 -29.64 4.59
C LEU A 305 11.06 -30.91 4.20
N VAL A 306 10.33 -31.92 3.75
CA VAL A 306 10.91 -33.10 3.09
C VAL A 306 10.99 -32.80 1.59
N ASN A 307 11.90 -31.91 1.19
CA ASN A 307 12.12 -31.53 -0.20
C ASN A 307 13.62 -31.43 -0.51
N ALA A 308 14.04 -31.94 -1.68
CA ALA A 308 15.44 -31.97 -2.10
C ALA A 308 16.06 -30.57 -2.25
N TYR A 309 15.24 -29.55 -2.53
CA TYR A 309 15.69 -28.16 -2.69
C TYR A 309 15.70 -27.35 -1.38
N ARG A 310 15.30 -27.94 -0.24
CA ARG A 310 15.20 -27.24 1.04
C ARG A 310 16.50 -26.52 1.40
N ASP A 311 17.62 -27.23 1.34
CA ASP A 311 18.89 -26.69 1.83
C ASP A 311 19.35 -25.49 0.99
N GLN A 312 19.08 -25.49 -0.32
CA GLN A 312 19.37 -24.35 -1.19
C GLN A 312 18.52 -23.14 -0.81
N VAL A 313 17.22 -23.32 -0.58
CA VAL A 313 16.32 -22.22 -0.18
C VAL A 313 16.70 -21.67 1.20
N VAL A 314 17.07 -22.54 2.15
CA VAL A 314 17.52 -22.14 3.49
C VAL A 314 18.80 -21.30 3.42
N ILE A 315 19.74 -21.64 2.53
CA ILE A 315 20.95 -20.84 2.29
C ILE A 315 20.60 -19.45 1.77
N VAL A 316 19.70 -19.36 0.78
CA VAL A 316 19.23 -18.08 0.22
C VAL A 316 18.55 -17.24 1.30
N LEU A 317 17.62 -17.80 2.08
CA LEU A 317 16.96 -17.10 3.18
C LEU A 317 17.93 -16.62 4.25
N ARG A 318 19.00 -17.40 4.52
CA ARG A 318 20.04 -16.99 5.47
C ARG A 318 20.85 -15.82 4.92
N PHE A 319 21.20 -15.83 3.63
CA PHE A 319 21.91 -14.74 2.99
C PHE A 319 21.06 -13.46 2.98
N ILE A 320 19.77 -13.56 2.64
CA ILE A 320 18.85 -12.42 2.67
C ILE A 320 18.70 -11.88 4.10
N ALA A 321 18.50 -12.74 5.11
CA ALA A 321 18.42 -12.31 6.51
C ALA A 321 19.69 -11.58 6.96
N LEU A 322 20.87 -12.04 6.54
CA LEU A 322 22.14 -11.37 6.83
C LEU A 322 22.27 -10.04 6.07
N ALA A 323 21.80 -9.98 4.82
CA ALA A 323 21.78 -8.76 4.01
C ALA A 323 20.83 -7.68 4.55
N MET A 324 19.87 -8.03 5.41
CA MET A 324 19.03 -7.04 6.10
C MET A 324 19.78 -6.27 7.19
N ILE A 325 20.91 -6.78 7.71
CA ILE A 325 21.74 -6.05 8.68
C ILE A 325 22.33 -4.76 8.07
N PRO A 326 23.04 -4.80 6.92
CA PRO A 326 23.52 -3.58 6.29
C PRO A 326 22.37 -2.69 5.78
N ALA A 327 21.22 -3.24 5.40
CA ALA A 327 20.04 -2.43 5.05
C ALA A 327 19.50 -1.64 6.26
N LEU A 328 19.47 -2.26 7.45
CA LEU A 328 19.09 -1.58 8.68
C LEU A 328 20.10 -0.49 9.06
N LEU A 329 21.40 -0.74 8.87
CA LEU A 329 22.44 0.27 9.08
C LEU A 329 22.36 1.42 8.06
N TYR A 330 22.04 1.11 6.80
CA TYR A 330 21.80 2.11 5.75
C TYR A 330 20.69 3.08 6.19
N PHE A 331 19.53 2.57 6.63
CA PHE A 331 18.43 3.40 7.10
C PHE A 331 18.69 4.07 8.44
N LEU A 332 19.61 3.58 9.26
CA LEU A 332 19.98 4.24 10.50
C LEU A 332 20.89 5.46 10.26
N ILE A 333 21.79 5.37 9.28
CA ILE A 333 22.88 6.34 9.09
C ILE A 333 22.51 7.43 8.08
N ILE A 334 21.79 7.10 7.01
CA ILE A 334 21.60 8.03 5.89
C ILE A 334 20.55 9.09 6.20
N PRO A 335 20.82 10.39 5.93
CA PRO A 335 19.83 11.45 6.01
C PRO A 335 18.56 11.13 5.20
N SER A 336 17.38 11.44 5.74
CA SER A 336 16.08 11.06 5.15
C SER A 336 15.85 11.70 3.78
N ASP A 337 16.33 12.92 3.57
CA ASP A 337 16.34 13.63 2.29
C ASP A 337 17.12 12.90 1.18
N GLN A 338 18.08 12.04 1.54
CA GLN A 338 18.93 11.30 0.61
C GLN A 338 18.45 9.88 0.32
N VAL A 339 17.37 9.43 0.95
CA VAL A 339 16.82 8.09 0.69
C VAL A 339 16.14 8.09 -0.69
N SER A 340 16.80 7.47 -1.67
CA SER A 340 16.21 7.35 -3.02
C SER A 340 14.97 6.44 -2.99
N PRO A 341 13.88 6.83 -3.68
CA PRO A 341 12.70 5.96 -3.86
C PRO A 341 13.04 4.61 -4.49
N GLY A 342 14.11 4.54 -5.30
CA GLY A 342 14.61 3.29 -5.89
C GLY A 342 15.09 2.27 -4.85
N ASN A 343 15.70 2.73 -3.76
CA ASN A 343 16.16 1.87 -2.67
C ASN A 343 14.97 1.27 -1.90
N ILE A 344 13.96 2.09 -1.61
CA ILE A 344 12.71 1.65 -0.97
C ILE A 344 12.01 0.62 -1.85
N ARG A 345 11.84 0.92 -3.15
CA ARG A 345 11.23 0.00 -4.12
C ARG A 345 11.95 -1.34 -4.17
N THR A 346 13.28 -1.35 -4.17
CA THR A 346 14.09 -2.57 -4.18
C THR A 346 13.86 -3.43 -2.93
N ILE A 347 13.81 -2.80 -1.76
CA ILE A 347 13.57 -3.50 -0.49
C ILE A 347 12.15 -4.04 -0.41
N MET A 348 11.15 -3.29 -0.89
CA MET A 348 9.77 -3.77 -0.96
C MET A 348 9.63 -4.98 -1.90
N MET A 349 10.24 -4.92 -3.09
CA MET A 349 10.25 -6.05 -4.03
C MET A 349 10.94 -7.29 -3.44
N LEU A 350 12.06 -7.10 -2.74
CA LEU A 350 12.75 -8.18 -2.05
C LEU A 350 11.89 -8.76 -0.93
N GLY A 351 11.22 -7.92 -0.14
CA GLY A 351 10.30 -8.33 0.91
C GLY A 351 9.13 -9.14 0.37
N LEU A 352 8.52 -8.70 -0.74
CA LEU A 352 7.46 -9.43 -1.42
C LEU A 352 7.95 -10.80 -1.92
N LEU A 353 9.14 -10.86 -2.54
CA LEU A 353 9.74 -12.11 -2.99
C LEU A 353 9.95 -13.09 -1.82
N VAL A 354 10.48 -12.61 -0.69
CA VAL A 354 10.65 -13.39 0.53
C VAL A 354 9.31 -13.89 1.06
N ALA A 355 8.30 -13.02 1.14
CA ALA A 355 6.98 -13.37 1.61
C ALA A 355 6.36 -14.48 0.75
N VAL A 356 6.37 -14.32 -0.58
CA VAL A 356 5.86 -15.34 -1.52
C VAL A 356 6.64 -16.65 -1.38
N THR A 357 7.97 -16.60 -1.27
CA THR A 357 8.80 -17.80 -1.12
C THR A 357 8.46 -18.55 0.17
N VAL A 358 8.38 -17.85 1.28
CA VAL A 358 8.05 -18.46 2.59
C VAL A 358 6.61 -18.95 2.61
N PHE A 359 5.66 -18.26 1.97
CA PHE A 359 4.30 -18.74 1.80
C PHE A 359 4.26 -20.09 1.06
N LEU A 360 4.93 -20.18 -0.10
CA LEU A 360 5.00 -21.42 -0.88
C LEU A 360 5.64 -22.55 -0.07
N MET A 361 6.72 -22.28 0.67
CA MET A 361 7.33 -23.26 1.58
C MET A 361 6.35 -23.72 2.66
N THR A 362 5.57 -22.80 3.21
CA THR A 362 4.59 -23.10 4.25
C THR A 362 3.46 -23.96 3.70
N VAL A 363 2.95 -23.64 2.51
CA VAL A 363 1.92 -24.44 1.81
C VAL A 363 2.44 -25.86 1.54
N LEU A 364 3.66 -26.00 1.02
CA LEU A 364 4.28 -27.30 0.79
C LEU A 364 4.49 -28.09 2.10
N ALA A 365 4.94 -27.44 3.17
CA ALA A 365 5.09 -28.07 4.47
C ALA A 365 3.74 -28.52 5.06
N ALA A 366 2.67 -27.74 4.84
CA ALA A 366 1.32 -28.08 5.26
C ALA A 366 0.79 -29.32 4.50
N TYR A 367 1.02 -29.39 3.18
CA TYR A 367 0.69 -30.59 2.39
C TYR A 367 1.46 -31.84 2.84
N GLN A 368 2.67 -31.68 3.37
CA GLN A 368 3.48 -32.76 3.94
C GLN A 368 3.05 -33.17 5.37
N GLY A 369 2.00 -32.55 5.93
CA GLY A 369 1.43 -32.91 7.23
C GLY A 369 2.02 -32.13 8.42
N SER A 370 2.79 -31.07 8.19
CA SER A 370 3.32 -30.21 9.26
C SER A 370 2.19 -29.39 9.90
N ARG A 371 1.80 -29.75 11.14
CA ARG A 371 0.75 -29.02 11.90
C ARG A 371 1.07 -27.52 12.06
N PRO A 372 2.30 -27.10 12.41
CA PRO A 372 2.65 -25.66 12.49
C PRO A 372 2.44 -24.91 11.18
N ALA A 373 2.73 -25.56 10.04
CA ALA A 373 2.58 -24.94 8.73
C ALA A 373 1.12 -24.70 8.36
N VAL A 374 0.21 -25.60 8.74
CA VAL A 374 -1.25 -25.42 8.53
C VAL A 374 -1.73 -24.15 9.22
N TYR A 375 -1.35 -23.93 10.48
CA TYR A 375 -1.74 -22.70 11.20
C TYR A 375 -1.21 -21.44 10.51
N LEU A 376 0.03 -21.47 10.03
CA LEU A 376 0.63 -20.32 9.34
C LEU A 376 -0.06 -20.02 8.00
N VAL A 377 -0.43 -21.05 7.21
CA VAL A 377 -1.22 -20.86 5.97
C VAL A 377 -2.59 -20.25 6.29
N CYS A 378 -3.30 -20.78 7.30
CA CYS A 378 -4.60 -20.26 7.71
C CYS A 378 -4.50 -18.77 8.10
N SER A 379 -3.49 -18.38 8.88
CA SER A 379 -3.26 -16.98 9.25
C SER A 379 -3.05 -16.10 8.03
N TRP A 380 -2.24 -16.54 7.05
CA TRP A 380 -1.99 -15.76 5.84
C TRP A 380 -3.22 -15.63 4.95
N LEU A 381 -4.04 -16.68 4.83
CA LEU A 381 -5.30 -16.63 4.09
C LEU A 381 -6.28 -15.65 4.73
N LEU A 382 -6.35 -15.60 6.07
CA LEU A 382 -7.18 -14.61 6.78
C LEU A 382 -6.72 -13.18 6.49
N ILE A 383 -5.41 -12.94 6.46
CA ILE A 383 -4.85 -11.62 6.11
C ILE A 383 -5.22 -11.25 4.67
N VAL A 384 -5.01 -12.16 3.70
CA VAL A 384 -5.35 -11.90 2.30
C VAL A 384 -6.84 -11.62 2.12
N LEU A 385 -7.70 -12.38 2.80
CA LEU A 385 -9.15 -12.16 2.78
C LEU A 385 -9.52 -10.78 3.34
N ALA A 386 -8.93 -10.40 4.48
CA ALA A 386 -9.18 -9.10 5.11
C ALA A 386 -8.71 -7.92 4.26
N TYR A 387 -7.67 -8.09 3.43
CA TYR A 387 -7.20 -7.05 2.50
C TYR A 387 -7.99 -7.01 1.18
N SER A 388 -8.68 -8.10 0.82
CA SER A 388 -9.47 -8.19 -0.42
C SER A 388 -10.92 -7.73 -0.27
N SER A 389 -11.37 -7.54 0.98
CA SER A 389 -12.69 -7.02 1.37
C SER A 389 -12.60 -5.54 1.70
#